data_AF-A0A958AGD9-F1
#
_entry.id   AF-A0A958AGD9-F1
#
_cell.length_a   1.000
_cell.length_b   1.000
_cell.length_c   1.000
_cell.angle_alpha   90.00
_cell.angle_beta   90.00
_cell.angle_gamma   90.00
#
_symmetry.space_group_name_H-M   'P 1'
#
loop_
_entity.id
_entity.type
_entity.pdbx_description
1 polymer ?
#
loop_
_entity_poly.entity_id
_entity_poly.type
_entity_poly.pdbx_seq_one_letter_code
_entity_poly.pdbx_strand_id
1 'polypeptide(L)'
;LVINHLVTRLQSGEAQADVVFDTADLTVLPAKGRDPQVLIDYANKYLPEELAAQANALVEAMTPADVRATMWHIDEVAEAMRFNPELTPGYHEEVTWAVNCAEDVSFRTADVIDEAIAAAVYPQLATGGRKEYELFELICSLFPKTVVPLSFIEPVVSDIPVILIQGDLDTNTPPSQARDVESHLTNARYVPFNSKGHVVAAKTATCPGTIAAQFFNDPAGALDASCADPFVIEFELP
;
A
#
# COMPACT_ATOMS: atom_id res chain seq x y z
N LEU A 1 10.13 21.62 -2.72
CA LEU A 1 11.48 22.10 -3.11
C LEU A 1 12.12 21.17 -4.14
N VAL A 2 12.38 19.90 -3.79
CA VAL A 2 13.02 18.91 -4.67
C VAL A 2 12.34 18.75 -6.03
N ILE A 3 11.04 18.44 -6.06
CA ILE A 3 10.31 18.22 -7.32
C ILE A 3 10.37 19.46 -8.23
N ASN A 4 10.19 20.66 -7.68
CA ASN A 4 10.28 21.90 -8.46
C ASN A 4 11.67 22.11 -9.05
N HIS A 5 12.73 21.72 -8.33
CA HIS A 5 14.09 21.77 -8.83
C HIS A 5 14.32 20.78 -9.98
N LEU A 6 13.87 19.53 -9.85
CA LEU A 6 13.93 18.51 -10.91
C LEU A 6 13.16 18.96 -12.18
N VAL A 7 11.98 19.55 -12.00
CA VAL A 7 11.20 20.12 -13.11
C VAL A 7 11.96 21.27 -13.79
N THR A 8 12.61 22.13 -13.01
CA THR A 8 13.41 23.24 -13.55
C THR A 8 14.60 22.73 -14.36
N ARG A 9 15.31 21.72 -13.88
CA ARG A 9 16.41 21.05 -14.59
C ARG A 9 15.96 20.50 -15.94
N LEU A 10 14.86 19.77 -15.95
CA LEU A 10 14.26 19.24 -17.18
C LEU A 10 13.88 20.36 -18.17
N GLN A 11 13.23 21.41 -17.68
CA GLN A 11 12.83 22.57 -18.51
C GLN A 11 14.02 23.37 -19.03
N SER A 12 15.15 23.36 -18.33
CA SER A 12 16.39 24.03 -18.74
C SER A 12 17.18 23.28 -19.82
N GLY A 13 16.72 22.09 -20.23
CA GLY A 13 17.33 21.29 -21.29
C GLY A 13 18.39 20.30 -20.81
N GLU A 14 18.43 20.01 -19.50
CA GLU A 14 19.28 18.94 -18.97
C GLU A 14 18.86 17.57 -19.54
N ALA A 15 19.82 16.64 -19.65
CA ALA A 15 19.54 15.32 -20.18
C ALA A 15 18.47 14.61 -19.34
N GLN A 16 17.38 14.22 -20.00
CA GLN A 16 16.24 13.60 -19.35
C GLN A 16 16.64 12.34 -18.55
N ALA A 17 17.62 11.58 -19.04
CA ALA A 17 18.13 10.39 -18.34
C ALA A 17 18.69 10.74 -16.96
N ASP A 18 19.47 11.82 -16.84
CA ASP A 18 20.08 12.24 -15.57
C ASP A 18 19.00 12.70 -14.57
N VAL A 19 18.01 13.49 -15.04
CA VAL A 19 16.87 13.91 -14.21
C VAL A 19 16.02 12.71 -13.77
N VAL A 20 15.84 11.71 -14.65
CA VAL A 20 15.10 10.48 -14.34
C VAL A 20 15.83 9.63 -13.29
N PHE A 21 17.16 9.46 -13.39
CA PHE A 21 17.93 8.72 -12.38
C PHE A 21 17.89 9.42 -11.01
N ASP A 22 18.02 10.74 -10.98
CA ASP A 22 17.93 11.51 -9.71
C ASP A 22 16.51 11.47 -9.12
N THR A 23 15.48 11.39 -9.97
CA THR A 23 14.10 11.16 -9.55
C THR A 23 13.92 9.76 -9.00
N ALA A 24 14.49 8.73 -9.63
CA ALA A 24 14.45 7.35 -9.12
C ALA A 24 15.19 7.19 -7.79
N ASP A 25 16.26 7.95 -7.55
CA ASP A 25 16.95 7.96 -6.26
C ASP A 25 16.10 8.61 -5.14
N LEU A 26 15.23 9.57 -5.48
CA LEU A 26 14.25 10.15 -4.56
C LEU A 26 13.21 9.11 -4.17
N THR A 27 12.66 8.38 -5.14
CA THR A 27 11.55 7.44 -4.90
C THR A 27 11.94 6.28 -3.99
N VAL A 28 13.22 5.93 -3.91
CA VAL A 28 13.72 4.84 -3.03
C VAL A 28 14.18 5.32 -1.65
N LEU A 29 14.09 6.61 -1.32
CA LEU A 29 14.46 7.10 0.02
C LEU A 29 13.71 6.40 1.15
N PRO A 30 12.40 6.12 1.07
CA PRO A 30 11.68 5.44 2.15
C PRO A 30 12.25 4.04 2.47
N ALA A 31 12.83 3.36 1.47
CA ALA A 31 13.49 2.07 1.65
C ALA A 31 14.86 2.17 2.35
N LYS A 32 15.48 3.35 2.38
CA LYS A 32 16.76 3.61 3.07
C LYS A 32 16.60 3.88 4.57
N GLY A 33 15.37 3.96 5.05
CA GLY A 33 15.04 4.18 6.46
C GLY A 33 14.34 5.52 6.70
N ARG A 34 13.86 5.71 7.93
CA ARG A 34 13.04 6.88 8.34
C ARG A 34 13.84 7.88 9.19
N ASP A 35 15.15 7.93 8.97
CA ASP A 35 16.05 8.87 9.64
C ASP A 35 16.02 10.21 8.88
N PRO A 36 15.82 11.37 9.55
CA PRO A 36 15.93 12.69 8.91
C PRO A 36 17.25 12.89 8.14
N GLN A 37 18.34 12.23 8.56
CA GLN A 37 19.62 12.31 7.87
C GLN A 37 19.53 11.81 6.41
N VAL A 38 18.66 10.84 6.11
CA VAL A 38 18.43 10.35 4.75
C VAL A 38 17.90 11.46 3.83
N LEU A 39 17.02 12.33 4.34
CA LEU A 39 16.49 13.47 3.60
C LEU A 39 17.56 14.55 3.38
N ILE A 40 18.38 14.81 4.41
CA ILE A 40 19.50 15.76 4.36
C ILE A 40 20.56 15.32 3.35
N ASP A 41 20.94 14.04 3.39
CA ASP A 41 21.94 13.47 2.49
C ASP A 41 21.47 13.54 1.03
N TYR A 42 20.19 13.26 0.78
CA TYR A 42 19.60 13.44 -0.55
C TYR A 42 19.64 14.92 -0.96
N ALA A 43 19.17 15.83 -0.11
CA ALA A 43 19.14 17.26 -0.42
C ALA A 43 20.54 17.80 -0.76
N ASN A 44 21.55 17.46 0.04
CA ASN A 44 22.93 17.89 -0.17
C ASN A 44 23.57 17.30 -1.43
N LYS A 45 23.13 16.12 -1.87
CA LYS A 45 23.66 15.47 -3.06
C LYS A 45 23.05 16.03 -4.35
N TYR A 46 21.74 16.28 -4.37
CA TYR A 46 20.99 16.54 -5.61
C TYR A 46 20.44 17.97 -5.74
N LEU A 47 20.51 18.80 -4.70
CA LEU A 47 20.09 20.19 -4.75
C LEU A 47 21.30 21.15 -4.76
N PRO A 48 21.17 22.32 -5.41
CA PRO A 48 22.10 23.44 -5.23
C PRO A 48 22.19 23.83 -3.75
N GLU A 49 23.37 24.31 -3.33
CA GLU A 49 23.70 24.62 -1.93
C GLU A 49 22.63 25.42 -1.20
N GLU A 50 22.09 26.47 -1.84
CA GLU A 50 21.03 27.31 -1.24
C GLU A 50 19.72 26.53 -1.02
N LEU A 51 19.32 25.69 -1.97
CA LEU A 51 18.11 24.87 -1.86
C LEU A 51 18.31 23.70 -0.89
N ALA A 52 19.51 23.13 -0.84
CA ALA A 52 19.88 22.13 0.15
C ALA A 52 19.81 22.70 1.56
N ALA A 53 20.35 23.90 1.79
CA ALA A 53 20.26 24.58 3.09
C ALA A 53 18.81 24.82 3.52
N GLN A 54 17.93 25.24 2.60
CA GLN A 54 16.51 25.40 2.88
C GLN A 54 15.82 24.07 3.21
N ALA A 55 16.10 23.01 2.44
CA ALA A 55 15.55 21.68 2.69
C ALA A 55 16.03 21.12 4.04
N ASN A 56 17.32 21.28 4.37
CA ASN A 56 17.89 20.84 5.63
C ASN A 56 17.27 21.58 6.82
N ALA A 57 17.09 22.90 6.73
CA ALA A 57 16.43 23.67 7.78
C ALA A 57 14.97 23.22 8.02
N LEU A 58 14.25 22.80 6.97
CA LEU A 58 12.93 22.21 7.13
C LEU A 58 13.01 20.87 7.87
N VAL A 59 13.93 19.99 7.47
CA VAL A 59 14.11 18.67 8.11
C VAL A 59 14.55 18.80 9.57
N GLU A 60 15.40 19.76 9.90
CA GLU A 60 15.81 20.03 11.30
C GLU A 60 14.65 20.49 12.19
N ALA A 61 13.63 21.12 11.60
CA ALA A 61 12.42 21.52 12.30
C ALA A 61 11.35 20.41 12.37
N MET A 62 11.53 19.29 11.65
CA MET A 62 10.58 18.19 11.60
C MET A 62 10.59 17.38 12.90
N THR A 63 9.40 17.06 13.39
CA THR A 63 9.23 16.00 14.37
C THR A 63 9.44 14.63 13.72
N PRO A 64 9.63 13.55 14.51
CA PRO A 64 9.64 12.19 13.95
C PRO A 64 8.38 11.83 13.16
N ALA A 65 7.24 12.44 13.48
CA ALA A 65 5.99 12.26 12.75
C ALA A 65 6.06 12.92 11.36
N ASP A 66 6.61 14.13 11.29
CA ASP A 66 6.76 14.87 10.03
C ASP A 66 7.74 14.17 9.09
N VAL A 67 8.83 13.58 9.62
CA VAL A 67 9.76 12.77 8.82
C VAL A 67 9.06 11.54 8.24
N ARG A 68 8.25 10.83 9.05
CA ARG A 68 7.47 9.67 8.58
C ARG A 68 6.46 10.06 7.51
N ALA A 69 5.72 11.14 7.72
CA ALA A 69 4.76 11.66 6.75
C ALA A 69 5.46 12.08 5.44
N THR A 70 6.62 12.72 5.53
CA THR A 70 7.43 13.11 4.36
C THR A 70 7.90 11.90 3.57
N MET A 71 8.43 10.86 4.23
CA MET A 71 8.84 9.62 3.57
C MET A 71 7.65 8.94 2.89
N TRP A 72 6.49 8.94 3.55
CA TRP A 72 5.27 8.40 2.97
C TRP A 72 4.84 9.16 1.71
N HIS A 73 4.89 10.50 1.72
CA HIS A 73 4.56 11.29 0.51
C HIS A 73 5.54 11.05 -0.64
N ILE A 74 6.82 10.80 -0.35
CA ILE A 74 7.80 10.45 -1.38
C ILE A 74 7.39 9.14 -2.07
N ASP A 75 6.97 8.14 -1.28
CA ASP A 75 6.47 6.85 -1.78
C ASP A 75 5.19 7.02 -2.62
N GLU A 76 4.23 7.82 -2.14
CA GLU A 76 2.99 8.11 -2.86
C GLU A 76 3.23 8.78 -4.23
N VAL A 77 4.17 9.73 -4.28
CA VAL A 77 4.54 10.38 -5.55
C VAL A 77 5.22 9.38 -6.49
N ALA A 78 6.07 8.48 -5.97
CA ALA A 78 6.71 7.44 -6.76
C ALA A 78 5.68 6.52 -7.44
N GLU A 79 4.71 6.06 -6.66
CA GLU A 79 3.58 5.24 -7.12
C GLU A 79 2.76 5.95 -8.21
N ALA A 80 2.39 7.21 -7.95
CA ALA A 80 1.60 8.00 -8.89
C ALA A 80 2.31 8.23 -10.24
N MET A 81 3.65 8.30 -10.24
CA MET A 81 4.46 8.46 -11.45
C MET A 81 4.58 7.18 -12.29
N ARG A 82 4.01 6.04 -11.85
CA ARG A 82 4.13 4.72 -12.48
C ARG A 82 5.58 4.31 -12.76
N PHE A 83 6.49 4.60 -11.83
CA PHE A 83 7.57 3.67 -11.57
C PHE A 83 6.93 2.47 -10.89
N ASN A 84 6.29 1.61 -11.68
CA ASN A 84 5.51 0.48 -11.16
C ASN A 84 6.38 -0.32 -10.18
N PRO A 85 6.08 -0.34 -8.88
CA PRO A 85 6.86 -1.15 -7.94
C PRO A 85 6.72 -2.63 -8.27
N GLU A 86 5.65 -3.06 -8.93
CA GLU A 86 5.52 -4.43 -9.46
C GLU A 86 6.49 -4.72 -10.63
N LEU A 87 7.14 -3.70 -11.20
CA LEU A 87 8.21 -3.82 -12.18
C LEU A 87 9.57 -3.33 -11.64
N THR A 88 9.72 -3.16 -10.32
CA THR A 88 11.04 -2.94 -9.74
C THR A 88 11.88 -4.22 -9.84
N PRO A 89 13.22 -4.09 -9.96
CA PRO A 89 14.13 -5.22 -9.75
C PRO A 89 13.84 -5.85 -8.37
N GLY A 90 13.19 -7.01 -8.34
CA GLY A 90 12.79 -7.69 -7.09
C GLY A 90 11.40 -8.32 -7.13
N TYR A 91 10.52 -7.95 -8.07
CA TYR A 91 9.27 -8.70 -8.28
C TYR A 91 9.57 -10.01 -9.02
N HIS A 92 9.64 -11.09 -8.25
CA HIS A 92 9.83 -12.44 -8.77
C HIS A 92 8.48 -13.15 -8.75
N GLU A 93 7.78 -13.15 -9.88
CA GLU A 93 6.47 -13.78 -10.03
C GLU A 93 6.50 -15.25 -9.60
N GLU A 94 7.61 -15.95 -9.84
CA GLU A 94 7.78 -17.34 -9.41
C GLU A 94 7.84 -17.49 -7.88
N VAL A 95 8.41 -16.51 -7.16
CA VAL A 95 8.43 -16.51 -5.69
C VAL A 95 7.04 -16.22 -5.15
N THR A 96 6.32 -15.26 -5.74
CA THR A 96 4.92 -14.96 -5.39
C THR A 96 4.05 -16.22 -5.56
N TRP A 97 4.18 -16.92 -6.68
CA TRP A 97 3.44 -18.18 -6.88
C TRP A 97 3.86 -19.27 -5.91
N ALA A 98 5.16 -19.45 -5.64
CA ALA A 98 5.61 -20.44 -4.66
C ALA A 98 4.98 -20.22 -3.27
N VAL A 99 4.83 -18.97 -2.84
CA VAL A 99 4.18 -18.59 -1.58
C VAL A 99 2.67 -18.79 -1.65
N ASN A 100 1.99 -18.20 -2.64
CA ASN A 100 0.53 -18.26 -2.75
C ASN A 100 0.01 -19.70 -2.91
N CYS A 101 0.76 -20.55 -3.62
CA CYS A 101 0.40 -21.95 -3.75
C CYS A 101 0.47 -22.71 -2.42
N ALA A 102 1.41 -22.36 -1.55
CA ALA A 102 1.56 -22.97 -0.22
C ALA A 102 0.57 -22.41 0.81
N GLU A 103 0.29 -21.11 0.74
CA GLU A 103 -0.35 -20.35 1.83
C GLU A 103 -1.82 -19.97 1.56
N ASP A 104 -2.29 -20.02 0.31
CA ASP A 104 -3.69 -19.68 -0.04
C ASP A 104 -4.37 -20.82 -0.81
N VAL A 105 -3.85 -21.17 -2.00
CA VAL A 105 -4.50 -22.16 -2.89
C VAL A 105 -4.58 -23.54 -2.23
N SER A 106 -3.60 -23.90 -1.40
CA SER A 106 -3.59 -25.19 -0.67
C SER A 106 -4.73 -25.36 0.34
N PHE A 107 -5.41 -24.29 0.74
CA PHE A 107 -6.49 -24.32 1.72
C PHE A 107 -7.89 -24.22 1.12
N ARG A 108 -7.98 -24.03 -0.20
CA ARG A 108 -9.25 -23.91 -0.91
C ARG A 108 -9.51 -25.16 -1.75
N THR A 109 -10.78 -25.39 -2.04
CA THR A 109 -11.21 -26.39 -3.00
C THR A 109 -12.19 -25.75 -3.97
N ALA A 110 -12.34 -26.35 -5.14
CA ALA A 110 -13.34 -25.97 -6.12
C ALA A 110 -14.75 -25.82 -5.51
N ASP A 111 -15.14 -26.73 -4.60
CA ASP A 111 -16.47 -26.69 -3.95
C ASP A 111 -16.65 -25.46 -3.05
N VAL A 112 -15.60 -25.05 -2.32
CA VAL A 112 -15.65 -23.83 -1.49
C VAL A 112 -15.83 -22.59 -2.36
N ILE A 113 -15.20 -22.54 -3.53
CA ILE A 113 -15.35 -21.43 -4.48
C ILE A 113 -16.77 -21.43 -5.08
N ASP A 114 -17.32 -22.59 -5.43
CA ASP A 114 -18.68 -22.70 -5.96
C ASP A 114 -19.73 -22.27 -4.93
N GLU A 115 -19.56 -22.65 -3.67
CA GLU A 115 -20.44 -22.22 -2.58
C GLU A 115 -20.38 -20.70 -2.39
N ALA A 116 -19.18 -20.11 -2.40
CA ALA A 116 -19.00 -18.67 -2.30
C ALA A 116 -19.65 -17.90 -3.47
N ILE A 117 -19.52 -18.40 -4.70
CA ILE A 117 -20.16 -17.82 -5.89
C ILE A 117 -21.68 -17.92 -5.78
N ALA A 118 -22.21 -19.06 -5.35
CA ALA A 118 -23.64 -19.27 -5.20
C ALA A 118 -24.26 -18.40 -4.09
N ALA A 119 -23.50 -18.11 -3.04
CA ALA A 119 -23.91 -17.25 -1.93
C ALA A 119 -23.78 -15.74 -2.24
N ALA A 120 -23.09 -15.37 -3.32
CA ALA A 120 -22.88 -13.96 -3.66
C ALA A 120 -24.20 -13.25 -3.99
N VAL A 121 -24.29 -11.95 -3.66
CA VAL A 121 -25.47 -11.12 -3.96
C VAL A 121 -25.73 -11.04 -5.48
N TYR A 122 -24.65 -11.09 -6.27
CA TYR A 122 -24.69 -11.06 -7.74
C TYR A 122 -23.83 -12.19 -8.33
N PRO A 123 -24.29 -13.46 -8.30
CA PRO A 123 -23.49 -14.61 -8.74
C PRO A 123 -22.96 -14.49 -10.18
N GLN A 124 -23.71 -13.81 -11.06
CA GLN A 124 -23.31 -13.54 -12.44
C GLN A 124 -22.04 -12.69 -12.55
N LEU A 125 -21.78 -11.81 -11.58
CA LEU A 125 -20.57 -10.98 -11.51
C LEU A 125 -19.40 -11.72 -10.86
N ALA A 126 -19.66 -12.83 -10.16
CA ALA A 126 -18.64 -13.65 -9.48
C ALA A 126 -18.07 -14.78 -10.38
N THR A 127 -18.57 -14.93 -11.61
CA THR A 127 -18.17 -15.99 -12.56
C THR A 127 -16.69 -15.96 -12.96
N GLY A 128 -16.04 -14.80 -12.88
CA GLY A 128 -14.60 -14.67 -13.09
C GLY A 128 -13.78 -15.47 -12.08
N GLY A 129 -14.24 -15.53 -10.82
CA GLY A 129 -13.49 -16.13 -9.72
C GLY A 129 -13.25 -17.63 -9.88
N ARG A 130 -14.20 -18.39 -10.45
CA ARG A 130 -14.03 -19.83 -10.68
C ARG A 130 -12.94 -20.12 -11.72
N LYS A 131 -12.99 -19.43 -12.86
CA LYS A 131 -12.01 -19.62 -13.93
C LYS A 131 -10.61 -19.16 -13.52
N GLU A 132 -10.54 -18.09 -12.73
CA GLU A 132 -9.31 -17.60 -12.14
C GLU A 132 -8.72 -18.60 -11.14
N TYR A 133 -9.54 -19.19 -10.28
CA TYR A 133 -9.11 -20.25 -9.38
C TYR A 133 -8.61 -21.51 -10.11
N GLU A 134 -9.27 -21.94 -11.18
CA GLU A 134 -8.80 -23.06 -12.02
C GLU A 134 -7.42 -22.80 -12.63
N LEU A 135 -7.17 -21.53 -13.03
CA LEU A 135 -5.85 -21.12 -13.48
C LEU A 135 -4.82 -21.17 -12.34
N PHE A 136 -5.18 -20.75 -11.13
CA PHE A 136 -4.31 -20.82 -9.96
C PHE A 136 -3.97 -22.28 -9.60
N GLU A 137 -4.95 -23.18 -9.60
CA GLU A 137 -4.70 -24.62 -9.38
C GLU A 137 -3.76 -25.20 -10.44
N LEU A 138 -3.94 -24.84 -11.71
CA LEU A 138 -3.06 -25.28 -12.79
C LEU A 138 -1.63 -24.77 -12.58
N ILE A 139 -1.46 -23.49 -12.25
CA ILE A 139 -0.14 -22.92 -11.94
C ILE A 139 0.48 -23.63 -10.74
N CYS A 140 -0.27 -23.80 -9.65
CA CYS A 140 0.20 -24.44 -8.43
C CYS A 140 0.53 -25.92 -8.58
N SER A 141 -0.03 -26.60 -9.59
CA SER A 141 0.37 -27.97 -9.95
C SER A 141 1.82 -28.07 -10.43
N LEU A 142 2.42 -26.96 -10.85
CA LEU A 142 3.82 -26.86 -11.30
C LEU A 142 4.80 -26.58 -10.15
N PHE A 143 4.29 -26.21 -8.97
CA PHE A 143 5.11 -25.90 -7.79
C PHE A 143 5.14 -27.10 -6.82
N PRO A 144 6.23 -27.27 -6.03
CA PRO A 144 6.24 -28.24 -4.95
C PRO A 144 5.10 -27.96 -3.98
N LYS A 145 4.38 -29.02 -3.59
CA LYS A 145 3.34 -28.93 -2.55
C LYS A 145 4.01 -28.67 -1.21
N THR A 146 4.20 -27.40 -0.88
CA THR A 146 4.66 -26.98 0.44
C THR A 146 3.43 -26.89 1.32
N VAL A 147 3.35 -27.77 2.32
CA VAL A 147 2.21 -27.81 3.24
C VAL A 147 2.58 -27.01 4.48
N VAL A 148 2.03 -25.81 4.60
CA VAL A 148 2.03 -25.09 5.88
C VAL A 148 0.93 -25.70 6.78
N PRO A 149 1.10 -25.69 8.12
CA PRO A 149 0.12 -26.31 9.02
C PRO A 149 -1.26 -25.65 8.88
N LEU A 150 -2.34 -26.38 9.12
CA LEU A 150 -3.71 -25.81 9.09
C LEU A 150 -3.89 -24.63 10.05
N SER A 151 -3.09 -24.55 11.12
CA SER A 151 -3.06 -23.39 12.03
C SER A 151 -2.63 -22.08 11.34
N PHE A 152 -2.09 -22.14 10.12
CA PHE A 152 -1.71 -20.97 9.34
C PHE A 152 -2.93 -20.11 8.95
N ILE A 153 -4.08 -20.74 8.71
CA ILE A 153 -5.33 -20.04 8.36
C ILE A 153 -6.22 -19.76 9.57
N GLU A 154 -5.74 -20.03 10.79
CA GLU A 154 -6.48 -19.65 12.00
C GLU A 154 -6.47 -18.12 12.15
N PRO A 155 -7.59 -17.51 12.58
CA PRO A 155 -7.64 -16.08 12.78
C PRO A 155 -6.61 -15.61 13.80
N VAL A 156 -5.93 -14.51 13.49
CA VAL A 156 -5.04 -13.85 14.44
C VAL A 156 -5.87 -13.19 15.53
N VAL A 157 -5.66 -13.61 16.78
CA VAL A 157 -6.29 -13.00 17.96
C VAL A 157 -5.25 -12.16 18.70
N SER A 158 -5.56 -10.89 18.92
CA SER A 158 -4.62 -9.96 19.57
C SER A 158 -5.34 -8.82 20.28
N ASP A 159 -4.75 -8.36 21.38
CA ASP A 159 -5.12 -7.15 22.10
C ASP A 159 -4.15 -5.98 21.84
N ILE A 160 -3.12 -6.18 21.02
CA ILE A 160 -2.25 -5.09 20.58
C ILE A 160 -3.09 -4.12 19.74
N PRO A 161 -2.93 -2.80 19.87
CA PRO A 161 -3.59 -1.85 18.98
C PRO A 161 -3.29 -2.16 17.52
N VAL A 162 -4.31 -2.12 16.67
CA VAL A 162 -4.21 -2.35 15.21
C VAL A 162 -5.01 -1.28 14.49
N ILE A 163 -4.52 -0.83 13.32
CA ILE A 163 -5.31 -0.04 12.37
C ILE A 163 -5.58 -0.89 11.13
N LEU A 164 -6.84 -0.87 10.69
CA LEU A 164 -7.29 -1.50 9.46
C LEU A 164 -7.71 -0.38 8.50
N ILE A 165 -6.88 -0.08 7.52
CA ILE A 165 -7.19 0.91 6.46
C ILE A 165 -7.82 0.16 5.30
N GLN A 166 -9.07 0.48 4.99
CA GLN A 166 -9.85 -0.27 4.01
C GLN A 166 -10.47 0.65 2.97
N GLY A 167 -10.41 0.25 1.69
CA GLY A 167 -11.20 0.87 0.63
C GLY A 167 -12.56 0.19 0.53
N ASP A 168 -13.64 0.96 0.51
CA ASP A 168 -15.01 0.40 0.47
C ASP A 168 -15.35 -0.24 -0.87
N LEU A 169 -14.63 0.13 -1.94
CA LEU A 169 -14.76 -0.46 -3.27
C LEU A 169 -13.65 -1.49 -3.58
N ASP A 170 -12.95 -1.99 -2.56
CA ASP A 170 -11.93 -3.01 -2.77
C ASP A 170 -12.58 -4.35 -3.16
N THR A 171 -12.26 -4.84 -4.35
CA THR A 171 -12.74 -6.12 -4.86
C THR A 171 -11.78 -7.28 -4.63
N ASN A 172 -10.53 -6.98 -4.24
CA ASN A 172 -9.47 -7.98 -4.06
C ASN A 172 -9.42 -8.43 -2.59
N THR A 173 -9.44 -7.46 -1.68
CA THR A 173 -9.52 -7.65 -0.22
C THR A 173 -10.73 -6.88 0.31
N PRO A 174 -11.96 -7.40 0.11
CA PRO A 174 -13.18 -6.65 0.33
C PRO A 174 -13.40 -6.27 1.80
N PRO A 175 -14.19 -5.21 2.07
CA PRO A 175 -14.49 -4.75 3.43
C PRO A 175 -14.95 -5.85 4.38
N SER A 176 -15.71 -6.84 3.89
CA SER A 176 -16.15 -7.98 4.71
C SER A 176 -14.98 -8.74 5.34
N GLN A 177 -13.88 -8.97 4.59
CA GLN A 177 -12.70 -9.65 5.12
C GLN A 177 -12.01 -8.80 6.20
N ALA A 178 -11.94 -7.48 6.02
CA ALA A 178 -11.40 -6.60 7.05
C ALA A 178 -12.25 -6.61 8.33
N ARG A 179 -13.58 -6.71 8.21
CA ARG A 179 -14.49 -6.85 9.36
C ARG A 179 -14.35 -8.21 10.04
N ASP A 180 -14.13 -9.27 9.27
CA ASP A 180 -13.85 -10.60 9.82
C ASP A 180 -12.55 -10.56 10.65
N VAL A 181 -11.48 -9.97 10.12
CA VAL A 181 -10.22 -9.74 10.85
C VAL A 181 -10.43 -8.86 12.09
N GLU A 182 -11.15 -7.74 11.96
CA GLU A 182 -11.46 -6.83 13.08
C GLU A 182 -12.11 -7.55 14.26
N SER A 183 -12.99 -8.53 13.99
CA SER A 183 -13.73 -9.27 15.01
C SER A 183 -12.82 -10.08 15.97
N HIS A 184 -11.57 -10.33 15.57
CA HIS A 184 -10.57 -11.05 16.37
C HIS A 184 -9.55 -10.12 17.06
N LEU A 185 -9.64 -8.80 16.84
CA LEU A 185 -8.68 -7.81 17.29
C LEU A 185 -9.34 -6.81 18.26
N THR A 186 -9.18 -7.01 19.57
CA THR A 186 -9.98 -6.28 20.58
C THR A 186 -9.70 -4.78 20.64
N ASN A 187 -8.55 -4.33 20.13
CA ASN A 187 -8.15 -2.91 20.06
C ASN A 187 -7.92 -2.46 18.60
N ALA A 188 -8.62 -3.08 17.64
CA ALA A 188 -8.58 -2.65 16.25
C ALA A 188 -9.37 -1.34 16.03
N ARG A 189 -8.87 -0.54 15.09
CA ARG A 189 -9.53 0.66 14.57
C ARG A 189 -9.70 0.52 13.07
N TYR A 190 -10.94 0.33 12.65
CA TYR A 190 -11.31 0.28 11.23
C TYR A 190 -11.50 1.68 10.65
N VAL A 191 -10.78 1.97 9.56
CA VAL A 191 -10.80 3.26 8.87
C VAL A 191 -11.20 3.05 7.40
N PRO A 192 -12.48 3.27 7.06
CA PRO A 192 -12.96 3.14 5.69
C PRO A 192 -12.59 4.34 4.83
N PHE A 193 -12.37 4.08 3.55
CA PHE A 193 -12.21 5.06 2.49
C PHE A 193 -13.29 4.82 1.42
N ASN A 194 -14.42 5.52 1.58
CA ASN A 194 -15.68 5.27 0.86
C ASN A 194 -15.55 5.30 -0.68
N SER A 195 -14.63 6.11 -1.21
CA SER A 195 -14.43 6.30 -2.66
C SER A 195 -13.22 5.55 -3.22
N LYS A 196 -12.60 4.67 -2.43
CA LYS A 196 -11.34 4.01 -2.79
C LYS A 196 -11.52 2.51 -2.91
N GLY A 197 -10.80 1.92 -3.87
CA GLY A 197 -10.69 0.47 -4.04
C GLY A 197 -9.39 -0.08 -3.45
N HIS A 198 -8.85 -1.14 -4.05
CA HIS A 198 -7.66 -1.83 -3.57
C HIS A 198 -6.42 -0.94 -3.44
N VAL A 199 -5.61 -1.15 -2.39
CA VAL A 199 -4.38 -0.40 -2.07
C VAL A 199 -4.63 1.10 -1.86
N VAL A 200 -5.43 1.44 -0.84
CA VAL A 200 -5.78 2.83 -0.50
C VAL A 200 -4.54 3.73 -0.35
N ALA A 201 -3.48 3.20 0.26
CA ALA A 201 -2.20 3.86 0.46
C ALA A 201 -1.58 4.42 -0.84
N ALA A 202 -1.60 3.63 -1.92
CA ALA A 202 -1.06 4.03 -3.21
C ALA A 202 -2.02 4.95 -4.01
N LYS A 203 -3.32 4.93 -3.68
CA LYS A 203 -4.38 5.62 -4.46
C LYS A 203 -4.93 6.89 -3.82
N THR A 204 -4.41 7.25 -2.66
CA THR A 204 -4.86 8.44 -1.92
C THR A 204 -3.65 9.14 -1.35
N ALA A 205 -3.33 10.29 -1.93
CA ALA A 205 -2.26 11.12 -1.40
C ALA A 205 -2.58 11.54 0.04
N THR A 206 -1.57 11.45 0.89
CA THR A 206 -1.44 12.12 2.18
C THR A 206 -2.25 11.52 3.33
N CYS A 207 -3.52 11.17 3.10
CA CYS A 207 -4.43 10.81 4.18
C CYS A 207 -4.07 9.47 4.88
N PRO A 208 -3.90 8.34 4.16
CA PRO A 208 -3.58 7.06 4.81
C PRO A 208 -2.27 7.13 5.60
N GLY A 209 -1.26 7.82 5.05
CA GLY A 209 0.02 8.04 5.73
C GLY A 209 -0.09 8.90 6.97
N THR A 210 -0.93 9.94 6.95
CA THR A 210 -1.18 10.80 8.12
C THR A 210 -1.85 10.02 9.25
N ILE A 211 -2.84 9.18 8.91
CA ILE A 211 -3.52 8.28 9.85
C ILE A 211 -2.52 7.26 10.42
N ALA A 212 -1.71 6.62 9.57
CA ALA A 212 -0.69 5.67 10.02
C ALA A 212 0.36 6.34 10.93
N ALA A 213 0.81 7.56 10.60
CA ALA A 213 1.77 8.30 11.41
C ALA A 213 1.20 8.65 12.79
N GLN A 214 -0.05 9.12 12.87
CA GLN A 214 -0.77 9.35 14.13
C GLN A 214 -0.82 8.06 14.97
N PHE A 215 -1.23 6.96 14.34
CA PHE A 215 -1.30 5.66 15.00
C PHE A 215 0.05 5.20 15.56
N PHE A 216 1.13 5.32 14.80
CA PHE A 216 2.46 4.92 15.27
C PHE A 216 3.01 5.84 16.38
N ASN A 217 2.57 7.11 16.45
CA ASN A 217 2.94 8.02 17.52
C ASN A 217 2.22 7.69 18.82
N ASP A 218 0.92 7.45 18.74
CA ASP A 218 0.08 7.12 19.87
C ASP A 218 -0.95 6.03 19.50
N PRO A 219 -0.55 4.75 19.62
CA PRO A 219 -1.42 3.62 19.28
C PRO A 219 -2.65 3.50 20.18
N ALA A 220 -2.72 4.21 21.30
CA ALA A 220 -3.87 4.23 22.21
C ALA A 220 -4.67 5.55 22.13
N GLY A 221 -4.09 6.60 21.56
CA GLY A 221 -4.69 7.94 21.46
C GLY A 221 -5.81 8.05 20.44
N ALA A 222 -6.42 9.23 20.35
CA ALA A 222 -7.41 9.52 19.33
C ALA A 222 -6.80 9.49 17.92
N LEU A 223 -7.56 9.00 16.94
CA LEU A 223 -7.16 8.95 15.54
C LEU A 223 -8.04 9.91 14.73
N ASP A 224 -7.45 10.96 14.17
CA ASP A 224 -8.15 11.81 13.22
C ASP A 224 -8.08 11.18 11.83
N ALA A 225 -9.21 10.63 11.38
CA ALA A 225 -9.41 10.06 10.06
C ALA A 225 -10.35 10.90 9.18
N SER A 226 -10.59 12.17 9.53
CA SER A 226 -11.50 13.06 8.79
C SER A 226 -11.12 13.25 7.32
N CYS A 227 -9.86 13.03 6.96
CA CYS A 227 -9.39 13.08 5.57
C CYS A 227 -9.81 11.88 4.71
N ALA A 228 -10.31 10.79 5.32
CA ALA A 228 -10.64 9.55 4.60
C ALA A 228 -11.95 9.65 3.79
N ASP A 229 -12.72 10.71 4.01
CA ASP A 229 -14.08 10.88 3.48
C ASP A 229 -14.32 12.19 2.71
N PRO A 230 -13.59 12.47 1.61
CA PRO A 230 -13.86 13.69 0.83
C PRO A 230 -15.06 13.54 -0.12
N PHE A 231 -15.50 12.32 -0.46
CA PHE A 231 -16.53 12.08 -1.47
C PHE A 231 -17.31 10.78 -1.21
N VAL A 232 -18.65 10.88 -1.19
CA VAL A 232 -19.58 9.75 -1.19
C VAL A 232 -19.96 9.44 -2.63
N ILE A 233 -19.85 8.18 -3.04
CA ILE A 233 -20.31 7.74 -4.36
C ILE A 233 -21.82 7.51 -4.28
N GLU A 234 -22.57 8.32 -5.02
CA GLU A 234 -24.00 8.11 -5.22
C GLU A 234 -24.21 7.22 -6.43
N PHE A 235 -24.78 6.04 -6.20
CA PHE A 235 -25.23 5.15 -7.27
C PHE A 235 -26.66 5.54 -7.64
N GLU A 236 -26.80 6.27 -8.74
CA GLU A 236 -28.11 6.47 -9.34
C GLU A 236 -28.50 5.20 -10.11
N LEU A 237 -29.62 4.60 -9.73
CA LEU A 237 -30.24 3.55 -10.53
C LEU A 237 -30.82 4.20 -11.80
N PRO A 238 -30.71 3.54 -12.97
CA PRO A 238 -31.31 4.02 -14.22
C PRO A 238 -32.84 4.08 -14.16
#